data_AF-A0A7C8ZII8-F1
#
_entry.id   AF-A0A7C8ZII8-F1
#
_cell.length_a   1.000
_cell.length_b   1.000
_cell.length_c   1.000
_cell.angle_alpha   90.00
_cell.angle_beta   90.00
_cell.angle_gamma   90.00
#
_symmetry.space_group_name_H-M   'P 1'
#
loop_
_entity.id
_entity.type
_entity.pdbx_description
1 polymer ?
#
loop_
_entity_poly.entity_id
_entity_poly.type
_entity_poly.pdbx_seq_one_letter_code
_entity_poly.pdbx_strand_id
1 'polypeptide(L)'
;RRSSDLGDDKKREIGEYYQQMLKLNPGDPLLLRNYAKYLHEVEKNVEKAEEYYGRAILASPGDGDLLSSYGKLIWETEKDEDRAQSYFDQAVHASPDDCMVLGSYAHFLWEADEEEDEEIPQGTAPAMIGA
;
A
#
# COMPACT_ATOMS: atom_id res chain seq x y z
N ARG A 1 12.40 15.30 24.85
CA ARG A 1 13.59 15.51 23.99
C ARG A 1 14.53 14.29 23.93
N ARG A 2 14.65 13.45 24.98
CA ARG A 2 15.52 12.23 24.93
C ARG A 2 14.88 11.01 24.25
N SER A 3 13.54 11.00 24.11
CA SER A 3 12.79 9.88 23.52
C SER A 3 12.65 9.92 22.00
N SER A 4 12.79 11.10 21.38
CA SER A 4 12.75 11.25 19.92
C SER A 4 14.06 10.80 19.28
N ASP A 5 15.19 11.17 19.89
CA ASP A 5 16.55 10.81 19.45
C ASP A 5 16.75 9.27 19.35
N LEU A 6 16.24 8.54 20.34
CA LEU A 6 16.29 7.07 20.36
C LEU A 6 15.43 6.42 19.26
N GLY A 7 14.34 7.09 18.85
CA GLY A 7 13.49 6.62 17.76
C GLY A 7 14.15 6.81 16.41
N ASP A 8 14.77 7.97 16.19
CA ASP A 8 15.46 8.31 14.95
C ASP A 8 16.73 7.46 14.75
N ASP A 9 17.47 7.17 15.81
CA ASP A 9 18.62 6.26 15.75
C ASP A 9 18.22 4.84 15.36
N LYS A 10 17.15 4.31 15.97
CA LYS A 10 16.66 2.96 15.67
C LYS A 10 16.10 2.87 14.26
N LYS A 11 15.42 3.92 13.80
CA LYS A 11 14.97 4.04 12.41
C LYS A 11 16.17 3.95 11.47
N ARG A 12 17.21 4.77 11.66
CA ARG A 12 18.42 4.74 10.84
C ARG A 12 19.11 3.36 10.82
N GLU A 13 19.26 2.72 11.98
CA GLU A 13 19.85 1.38 12.08
C GLU A 13 19.09 0.34 11.23
N ILE A 14 17.75 0.35 11.29
CA ILE A 14 16.91 -0.54 10.47
C ILE A 14 17.10 -0.25 8.98
N GLY A 15 17.15 1.02 8.60
CA GLY A 15 17.37 1.43 7.21
C GLY A 15 18.73 0.96 6.67
N GLU A 16 19.79 1.07 7.47
CA GLU A 16 21.13 0.56 7.13
C GLU A 16 21.14 -0.96 6.97
N TYR A 17 20.43 -1.68 7.84
CA TYR A 17 20.32 -3.14 7.77
C TYR A 17 19.68 -3.61 6.47
N TYR A 18 18.55 -3.00 6.07
CA TYR A 18 17.92 -3.30 4.79
C TYR A 18 18.85 -3.02 3.61
N GLN A 19 19.56 -1.88 3.63
CA GLN A 19 20.50 -1.56 2.56
C GLN A 19 21.66 -2.56 2.47
N GLN A 20 22.17 -3.07 3.61
CA GLN A 20 23.19 -4.12 3.62
C GLN A 20 22.65 -5.43 3.04
N MET A 21 21.46 -5.85 3.45
CA MET A 21 20.82 -7.06 2.92
C MET A 21 20.58 -6.98 1.41
N LEU A 22 20.10 -5.83 0.92
CA LEU A 22 19.86 -5.59 -0.50
C LEU A 22 21.16 -5.53 -1.33
N LYS A 23 22.30 -5.17 -0.73
CA LYS A 23 23.61 -5.30 -1.42
C LYS A 23 24.01 -6.76 -1.61
N LEU A 24 23.64 -7.64 -0.67
CA LEU A 24 23.95 -9.06 -0.73
C LEU A 24 22.97 -9.82 -1.64
N ASN A 25 21.69 -9.45 -1.63
CA ASN A 25 20.65 -10.05 -2.45
C ASN A 25 19.71 -8.99 -3.07
N PRO A 26 20.12 -8.33 -4.17
CA PRO A 26 19.42 -7.16 -4.72
C PRO A 26 18.08 -7.46 -5.39
N GLY A 27 17.80 -8.73 -5.67
CA GLY A 27 16.59 -9.19 -6.36
C GLY A 27 15.67 -10.05 -5.48
N ASP A 28 15.91 -10.12 -4.17
CA ASP A 28 15.05 -10.87 -3.26
C ASP A 28 13.70 -10.15 -3.09
N PRO A 29 12.58 -10.74 -3.56
CA PRO A 29 11.28 -10.08 -3.53
C PRO A 29 10.80 -9.80 -2.09
N LEU A 30 11.14 -10.66 -1.13
CA LEU A 30 10.76 -10.48 0.27
C LEU A 30 11.51 -9.31 0.90
N LEU A 31 12.82 -9.19 0.65
CA LEU A 31 13.61 -8.05 1.15
C LEU A 31 13.17 -6.74 0.50
N LEU A 32 12.92 -6.74 -0.81
CA LEU A 32 12.45 -5.56 -1.54
C LEU A 32 11.09 -5.09 -1.00
N ARG A 33 10.12 -6.01 -0.83
CA ARG A 33 8.80 -5.73 -0.25
C ARG A 33 8.89 -5.17 1.16
N ASN A 34 9.66 -5.81 2.03
CA ASN A 34 9.77 -5.39 3.43
C ASN A 34 10.46 -4.03 3.55
N TYR A 35 11.46 -3.76 2.70
CA TYR A 35 12.08 -2.44 2.67
C TYR A 35 11.14 -1.36 2.14
N ALA A 36 10.35 -1.65 1.10
CA ALA A 36 9.31 -0.75 0.60
C ALA A 36 8.29 -0.40 1.70
N LYS A 37 7.79 -1.40 2.43
CA LYS A 37 6.91 -1.21 3.57
C LYS A 37 7.54 -0.32 4.66
N TYR A 38 8.81 -0.58 5.00
CA TYR A 38 9.54 0.26 5.96
C TYR A 38 9.69 1.71 5.46
N LEU A 39 9.98 1.90 4.17
CA LEU A 39 10.10 3.22 3.56
C LEU A 39 8.77 4.01 3.66
N HIS A 40 7.65 3.34 3.41
CA HIS A 40 6.32 3.93 3.54
C HIS A 40 5.94 4.21 4.99
N GLU A 41 5.95 3.18 5.84
CA GLU A 41 5.38 3.27 7.18
C GLU A 41 6.25 4.06 8.16
N VAL A 42 7.58 3.97 8.01
CA VAL A 42 8.56 4.52 8.97
C VAL A 42 9.31 5.73 8.40
N GLU A 43 9.79 5.65 7.15
CA GLU A 43 10.46 6.78 6.51
C GLU A 43 9.50 7.83 5.95
N LYS A 44 8.22 7.48 5.76
CA LYS A 44 7.24 8.32 5.06
C LYS A 44 7.74 8.73 3.66
N ASN A 45 8.56 7.88 3.04
CA ASN A 45 9.11 8.09 1.71
C ASN A 45 8.35 7.21 0.70
N VAL A 46 7.23 7.76 0.22
CA VAL A 46 6.31 7.08 -0.70
C VAL A 46 6.98 6.79 -2.06
N GLU A 47 7.67 7.77 -2.63
CA GLU A 47 8.34 7.63 -3.95
C GLU A 47 9.30 6.44 -3.96
N LYS A 48 10.12 6.32 -2.91
CA LYS A 48 11.06 5.20 -2.79
C LYS A 48 10.35 3.90 -2.43
N ALA A 49 9.28 3.95 -1.64
CA ALA A 49 8.48 2.74 -1.37
C ALA A 49 7.93 2.17 -2.69
N GLU A 50 7.36 3.00 -3.54
CA GLU A 50 6.84 2.61 -4.85
C GLU A 50 7.92 2.02 -5.76
N GLU A 51 9.11 2.62 -5.83
CA GLU A 51 10.25 2.06 -6.57
C GLU A 51 10.57 0.62 -6.12
N TYR A 52 10.63 0.37 -4.81
CA TYR A 52 10.99 -0.92 -4.26
C TYR A 52 9.86 -1.96 -4.37
N TYR A 53 8.59 -1.55 -4.26
CA TYR A 53 7.46 -2.42 -4.58
C TYR A 53 7.47 -2.82 -6.06
N GLY A 54 7.70 -1.88 -6.98
CA GLY A 54 7.81 -2.19 -8.42
C GLY A 54 8.93 -3.18 -8.72
N ARG A 55 10.09 -3.02 -8.08
CA ARG A 55 11.20 -4.00 -8.17
C ARG A 55 10.83 -5.37 -7.61
N ALA A 56 10.13 -5.42 -6.47
CA ALA A 56 9.67 -6.67 -5.88
C ALA A 56 8.69 -7.39 -6.84
N ILE A 57 7.76 -6.66 -7.46
CA ILE A 57 6.76 -7.22 -8.38
C ILE A 57 7.45 -7.79 -9.62
N LEU A 58 8.46 -7.09 -10.16
CA LEU A 58 9.27 -7.61 -11.26
C LEU A 58 10.02 -8.90 -10.88
N ALA A 59 10.45 -9.03 -9.63
CA ALA A 59 11.12 -10.23 -9.13
C ALA A 59 10.16 -11.40 -8.85
N SER A 60 8.91 -11.11 -8.46
CA SER A 60 7.90 -12.12 -8.15
C SER A 60 6.48 -11.65 -8.52
N PRO A 61 6.12 -11.70 -9.81
CA PRO A 61 4.87 -11.10 -10.31
C PRO A 61 3.59 -11.83 -9.89
N GLY A 62 3.70 -13.05 -9.35
CA GLY A 62 2.57 -13.86 -8.88
C GLY A 62 2.46 -13.95 -7.36
N ASP A 63 3.12 -13.07 -6.61
CA ASP A 63 3.02 -13.02 -5.15
C ASP A 63 1.81 -12.18 -4.75
N GLY A 64 0.71 -12.84 -4.34
CA GLY A 64 -0.53 -12.17 -3.95
C GLY A 64 -0.37 -11.22 -2.76
N ASP A 65 0.46 -11.56 -1.77
CA ASP A 65 0.72 -10.69 -0.61
C ASP A 65 1.46 -9.42 -1.03
N LEU A 66 2.40 -9.54 -1.97
CA LEU A 66 3.11 -8.41 -2.53
C LEU A 66 2.19 -7.49 -3.34
N LEU A 67 1.36 -8.07 -4.21
CA LEU A 67 0.41 -7.31 -5.03
C LEU A 67 -0.60 -6.57 -4.15
N SER A 68 -1.16 -7.23 -3.13
CA SER A 68 -2.10 -6.59 -2.18
C SER A 68 -1.42 -5.50 -1.35
N SER A 69 -0.16 -5.69 -0.94
CA SER A 69 0.62 -4.67 -0.23
C SER A 69 0.87 -3.43 -1.09
N TYR A 70 1.09 -3.59 -2.39
CA TYR A 70 1.27 -2.47 -3.31
C TYR A 70 -0.04 -1.77 -3.65
N GLY A 71 -1.13 -2.53 -3.87
CA GLY A 71 -2.48 -1.95 -4.01
C GLY A 71 -2.87 -1.11 -2.80
N LYS A 72 -2.57 -1.59 -1.60
CA LYS A 72 -2.75 -0.83 -0.36
C LYS A 72 -1.93 0.46 -0.34
N LEU A 73 -0.66 0.44 -0.78
CA LEU A 73 0.15 1.66 -0.85
C LEU A 73 -0.52 2.72 -1.73
N ILE A 74 -0.92 2.33 -2.95
CA ILE A 74 -1.57 3.23 -3.92
C ILE A 74 -2.83 3.84 -3.31
N TRP A 75 -3.67 3.02 -2.68
CA TRP A 75 -4.87 3.51 -2.00
C TRP A 75 -4.53 4.51 -0.89
N GLU A 76 -3.60 4.18 0.01
CA GLU A 76 -3.25 5.05 1.14
C GLU A 76 -2.58 6.37 0.71
N THR A 77 -1.87 6.40 -0.42
CA THR A 77 -1.06 7.57 -0.80
C THR A 77 -1.66 8.42 -1.92
N GLU A 78 -2.43 7.81 -2.82
CA GLU A 78 -2.95 8.47 -4.01
C GLU A 78 -4.47 8.52 -4.06
N LYS A 79 -5.17 7.62 -3.34
CA LYS A 79 -6.62 7.41 -3.46
C LYS A 79 -7.06 7.12 -4.90
N ASP A 80 -6.17 6.47 -5.66
CA ASP A 80 -6.45 5.98 -7.01
C ASP A 80 -7.11 4.60 -6.90
N GLU A 81 -8.44 4.61 -6.85
CA GLU A 81 -9.26 3.40 -6.70
C GLU A 81 -9.04 2.41 -7.84
N ASP A 82 -9.07 2.87 -9.10
CA ASP A 82 -8.90 2.05 -10.30
C ASP A 82 -7.56 1.29 -10.27
N ARG A 83 -6.46 1.99 -9.94
CA ARG A 83 -5.13 1.37 -9.83
C ARG A 83 -5.08 0.41 -8.63
N ALA A 84 -5.57 0.81 -7.47
CA ALA A 84 -5.54 -0.02 -6.27
C ALA A 84 -6.33 -1.32 -6.48
N GLN A 85 -7.57 -1.22 -7.00
CA GLN A 85 -8.43 -2.35 -7.30
C GLN A 85 -7.77 -3.31 -8.29
N SER A 86 -7.14 -2.79 -9.35
CA SER A 86 -6.42 -3.62 -10.33
C SER A 86 -5.33 -4.49 -9.68
N TYR A 87 -4.61 -3.98 -8.68
CA TYR A 87 -3.62 -4.79 -7.95
C TYR A 87 -4.26 -5.78 -6.98
N PHE A 88 -5.36 -5.42 -6.32
CA PHE A 88 -6.08 -6.36 -5.47
C PHE A 88 -6.72 -7.51 -6.26
N ASP A 89 -7.28 -7.24 -7.44
CA ASP A 89 -7.82 -8.28 -8.32
C ASP A 89 -6.71 -9.25 -8.77
N GLN A 90 -5.53 -8.73 -9.14
CA GLN A 90 -4.37 -9.56 -9.44
C GLN A 90 -3.92 -10.38 -8.22
N ALA A 91 -3.95 -9.79 -7.02
CA ALA A 91 -3.58 -10.48 -5.79
C ALA A 91 -4.50 -11.66 -5.48
N VAL A 92 -5.82 -11.47 -5.57
CA VAL A 92 -6.83 -12.53 -5.37
C VAL A 92 -6.73 -13.60 -6.45
N HIS A 93 -6.44 -13.20 -7.70
CA HIS A 93 -6.22 -14.18 -8.76
C HIS A 93 -4.97 -15.04 -8.51
N ALA A 94 -3.90 -14.45 -7.98
CA ALA A 94 -2.66 -15.15 -7.66
C ALA A 94 -2.80 -16.07 -6.44
N SER A 95 -3.52 -15.62 -5.41
CA SER A 95 -3.66 -16.30 -4.12
C SER A 95 -5.12 -16.31 -3.64
N PRO A 96 -6.02 -17.06 -4.29
CA PRO A 96 -7.47 -16.98 -4.04
C PRO A 96 -7.90 -17.49 -2.66
N ASP A 97 -7.09 -18.34 -2.04
CA ASP A 97 -7.38 -18.94 -0.73
C ASP A 97 -6.55 -18.30 0.42
N ASP A 98 -5.80 -17.24 0.13
CA ASP A 98 -4.99 -16.55 1.14
C ASP A 98 -5.84 -15.55 1.93
N CYS A 99 -5.99 -15.81 3.23
CA CYS A 99 -6.83 -14.98 4.09
C CYS A 99 -6.28 -13.55 4.30
N MET A 100 -4.96 -13.35 4.18
CA MET A 100 -4.35 -12.03 4.30
C MET A 100 -4.63 -11.20 3.05
N VAL A 101 -4.56 -11.81 1.86
CA VAL A 101 -4.93 -11.16 0.60
C VAL A 101 -6.41 -10.80 0.58
N LEU A 102 -7.29 -11.77 0.88
CA LEU A 102 -8.73 -11.56 0.92
C LEU A 102 -9.12 -10.50 1.96
N GLY A 103 -8.50 -10.53 3.14
CA GLY A 103 -8.74 -9.55 4.19
C GLY A 103 -8.29 -8.14 3.80
N SER A 104 -7.13 -8.01 3.13
CA SER A 104 -6.65 -6.72 2.64
C SER A 104 -7.55 -6.15 1.54
N TYR A 105 -8.04 -7.00 0.65
CA TYR A 105 -8.97 -6.54 -0.40
C TYR A 105 -10.31 -6.11 0.17
N ALA A 106 -10.88 -6.89 1.09
CA ALA A 106 -12.13 -6.52 1.76
C ALA A 106 -12.01 -5.19 2.52
N HIS A 107 -10.85 -4.93 3.14
CA HIS A 107 -10.59 -3.65 3.81
C HIS A 107 -10.56 -2.48 2.81
N PHE A 108 -9.88 -2.64 1.67
CA PHE A 108 -9.88 -1.65 0.60
C PHE A 108 -11.29 -1.35 0.08
N LEU A 109 -12.08 -2.38 -0.22
CA LEU A 109 -13.46 -2.20 -0.72
C LEU A 109 -14.34 -1.45 0.27
N TRP A 110 -14.16 -1.68 1.57
CA TRP A 110 -14.88 -0.93 2.59
C TRP A 110 -14.44 0.54 2.60
N GLU A 111 -13.14 0.83 2.62
CA GLU A 111 -12.67 2.22 2.62
C GLU A 111 -13.06 2.99 1.35
N ALA A 112 -13.06 2.33 0.19
CA ALA A 112 -13.46 2.96 -1.07
C ALA A 112 -14.96 3.33 -1.09
N ASP A 113 -15.83 2.42 -0.63
CA ASP A 113 -17.28 2.66 -0.52
C ASP A 113 -17.59 3.83 0.43
N GLU A 114 -16.88 3.94 1.56
CA GLU A 114 -17.03 5.07 2.49
C GLU A 114 -16.59 6.41 1.86
N GLU A 115 -15.57 6.42 1.01
CA GLU A 115 -15.13 7.64 0.32
C GLU A 115 -16.13 8.10 -0.77
N GLU A 116 -16.73 7.16 -1.52
CA GLU A 116 -17.77 7.50 -2.50
C GLU A 116 -19.00 8.15 -1.82
N ASP A 117 -19.41 7.63 -0.66
CA ASP A 117 -20.54 8.16 0.12
C ASP A 117 -20.28 9.58 0.66
N GLU A 118 -19.02 9.90 1.00
CA GLU A 118 -18.62 11.24 1.47
C GLU A 118 -18.59 12.29 0.35
N GLU A 119 -18.38 11.89 -0.91
CA GLU A 119 -18.36 12.79 -2.06
C GLU A 119 -19.75 13.27 -2.50
N ILE A 120 -20.84 12.67 -2.00
CA ILE A 120 -22.21 13.10 -2.30
C ILE A 120 -22.51 14.44 -1.59
N PRO A 121 -22.66 15.58 -2.29
CA PRO A 121 -22.94 16.84 -1.63
C PRO A 121 -24.34 16.76 -0.99
N GLN A 122 -24.41 16.93 0.33
CA GLN A 122 -25.68 17.14 1.03
C GLN A 122 -26.32 18.47 0.58
N GLY A 123 -27.00 18.46 -0.56
CA GLY A 123 -27.44 19.70 -1.17
C GLY A 123 -28.09 19.59 -2.55
N THR A 124 -28.92 18.59 -2.82
CA THR A 124 -29.93 18.72 -3.88
C THR A 124 -31.29 18.22 -3.40
N ALA A 125 -32.00 19.07 -2.66
CA ALA A 125 -33.45 18.94 -2.58
C ALA A 125 -34.02 19.24 -3.98
N PRO A 126 -34.84 18.36 -4.58
CA PRO A 126 -35.43 18.62 -5.89
C PRO A 126 -36.36 19.82 -5.79
N ALA A 127 -36.12 20.83 -6.63
CA ALA A 127 -37.02 21.96 -6.78
C ALA A 127 -38.38 21.45 -7.27
N MET A 128 -39.36 21.42 -6.37
CA MET A 128 -40.76 21.22 -6.68
C MET A 128 -41.24 22.42 -7.51
N ILE A 129 -41.24 22.28 -8.83
CA ILE A 129 -41.96 23.18 -9.74
C ILE A 129 -43.44 22.81 -9.65
N GLY A 130 -44.13 23.44 -8.70
CA GLY A 130 -45.59 23.47 -8.62
C GLY A 130 -46.14 24.61 -9.48
N ALA A 131 -47.10 24.24 -10.34
CA ALA A 131 -47.79 25.04 -11.35
C ALA A 131 -48.66 26.18 -10.78
#